data_AF-A0A2U1QG10-F1
#
_entry.id   AF-A0A2U1QG10-F1
#
_cell.length_a   1.000
_cell.length_b   1.000
_cell.length_c   1.000
_cell.angle_alpha   90.00
_cell.angle_beta   90.00
_cell.angle_gamma   90.00
#
_symmetry.space_group_name_H-M   'P 1'
#
loop_
_entity.id
_entity.type
_entity.pdbx_description
1 polymer ?
#
loop_
_entity_poly.entity_id
_entity_poly.type
_entity_poly.pdbx_seq_one_letter_code
_entity_poly.pdbx_strand_id
1 'polypeptide(L)'
;MRSAGLAKEVEKLTVASSQAEILRHNYVRQLIPTVVKRFRESEEYQMAWGEVFNAALDAGWLAGLKLGRSEEEVAAYIAGNENFDMAAVQNFRAAYDEMFLRPFPYIERVASSFRLPLADVMNILPAGEENTVGAGASGQNPSDQTPQDP
;
A
#
# COMPACT_ATOMS: atom_id res chain seq x y z
N MET A 1 -8.93 -7.23 -53.06
CA MET A 1 -9.80 -7.77 -51.98
C MET A 1 -9.03 -8.10 -50.69
N ARG A 2 -7.84 -8.74 -50.72
CA ARG A 2 -7.05 -9.03 -49.49
C ARG A 2 -6.65 -7.81 -48.65
N SER A 3 -6.34 -6.67 -49.27
CA SER A 3 -5.90 -5.44 -48.57
C SER A 3 -7.00 -4.77 -47.74
N ALA A 4 -8.25 -4.80 -48.21
CA ALA A 4 -9.38 -4.22 -47.49
C ALA A 4 -9.79 -5.05 -46.26
N GLY A 5 -9.63 -6.38 -46.32
CA GLY A 5 -9.84 -7.27 -45.17
C GLY A 5 -8.82 -7.03 -44.06
N LEU A 6 -7.54 -6.89 -44.43
CA LEU A 6 -6.46 -6.57 -43.49
C LEU A 6 -6.64 -5.21 -42.80
N ALA A 7 -7.05 -4.19 -43.55
CA ALA A 7 -7.30 -2.86 -42.99
C ALA A 7 -8.40 -2.87 -41.92
N LYS A 8 -9.49 -3.61 -42.17
CA LYS A 8 -10.61 -3.75 -41.22
C LYS A 8 -10.24 -4.54 -39.97
N GLU A 9 -9.35 -5.52 -40.10
CA GLU A 9 -8.85 -6.32 -38.98
C GLU A 9 -7.87 -5.53 -38.10
N VAL A 10 -6.99 -4.73 -38.71
CA VAL A 10 -6.12 -3.78 -38.00
C VAL A 10 -6.96 -2.78 -37.22
N GLU A 11 -7.98 -2.17 -37.84
CA GLU A 11 -8.87 -1.23 -37.17
C GLU A 11 -9.59 -1.86 -35.96
N LYS A 12 -10.10 -3.08 -36.12
CA LYS A 12 -10.73 -3.83 -35.02
C LYS A 12 -9.75 -4.10 -33.86
N LEU A 13 -8.52 -4.49 -34.18
CA LEU A 13 -7.48 -4.74 -33.18
C LEU A 13 -7.05 -3.44 -32.48
N THR A 14 -6.94 -2.33 -33.22
CA THR A 14 -6.63 -1.02 -32.65
C THR A 14 -7.72 -0.59 -31.66
N VAL A 15 -9.00 -0.67 -32.04
CA VAL A 15 -10.12 -0.33 -31.15
C VAL A 15 -10.13 -1.22 -29.90
N ALA A 16 -9.94 -2.53 -30.05
CA ALA A 16 -9.88 -3.46 -28.93
C ALA A 16 -8.69 -3.15 -27.99
N SER A 17 -7.53 -2.81 -28.55
CA SER A 17 -6.35 -2.40 -27.79
C SER A 17 -6.60 -1.13 -26.99
N SER A 18 -7.18 -0.09 -27.62
CA SER A 18 -7.52 1.17 -26.96
C SER A 18 -8.53 0.98 -25.84
N GLN A 19 -9.55 0.13 -26.04
CA GLN A 19 -10.52 -0.20 -24.98
C GLN A 19 -9.86 -0.94 -23.81
N ALA A 20 -8.99 -1.90 -24.09
CA ALA A 20 -8.23 -2.61 -23.06
C ALA A 20 -7.32 -1.65 -22.26
N GLU A 21 -6.76 -0.64 -22.91
CA GLU A 21 -5.91 0.36 -22.26
C GLU A 21 -6.69 1.34 -21.38
N ILE A 22 -7.89 1.76 -21.81
CA ILE A 22 -8.81 2.55 -20.97
C ILE A 22 -9.21 1.76 -19.71
N LEU A 23 -9.54 0.48 -19.87
CA LEU A 23 -9.88 -0.39 -18.74
C LEU A 23 -8.70 -0.54 -17.78
N ARG A 24 -7.49 -0.78 -18.29
CA ARG A 24 -6.26 -0.82 -17.47
C ARG A 24 -6.04 0.46 -16.69
N HIS A 25 -6.17 1.63 -17.32
CA HIS A 25 -6.03 2.91 -16.64
C HIS A 25 -7.07 3.11 -15.53
N ASN A 26 -8.31 2.72 -15.78
CA ASN A 26 -9.37 2.79 -14.77
C ASN A 26 -9.10 1.85 -13.59
N TYR A 27 -8.58 0.64 -13.85
CA TYR A 27 -8.19 -0.29 -12.79
C TYR A 27 -7.05 0.25 -11.93
N VAL A 28 -6.01 0.81 -12.53
CA VAL A 28 -4.90 1.43 -11.79
C VAL A 28 -5.40 2.57 -10.90
N ARG A 29 -6.31 3.42 -11.43
CA ARG A 29 -6.90 4.53 -10.69
C ARG A 29 -7.69 4.07 -9.46
N GLN A 30 -8.34 2.91 -9.51
CA GLN A 30 -9.09 2.35 -8.38
C GLN A 30 -8.19 1.57 -7.41
N LEU A 31 -7.18 0.88 -7.93
CA LEU A 31 -6.30 0.02 -7.17
C LEU A 31 -5.36 0.82 -6.27
N ILE A 32 -4.68 1.84 -6.81
CA ILE A 32 -3.64 2.59 -6.07
C ILE A 32 -4.18 3.18 -4.76
N PRO A 33 -5.29 3.95 -4.73
CA PRO A 33 -5.79 4.53 -3.49
C PRO A 33 -6.15 3.48 -2.44
N THR A 34 -6.74 2.36 -2.88
CA THR A 34 -7.17 1.29 -1.97
C THR A 34 -5.98 0.55 -1.37
N VAL A 35 -5.01 0.17 -2.20
CA VAL A 35 -3.79 -0.51 -1.76
C VAL A 35 -2.98 0.39 -0.83
N VAL A 36 -2.81 1.68 -1.18
CA VAL A 36 -2.08 2.63 -0.33
C VAL A 36 -2.79 2.85 1.00
N LYS A 37 -4.13 2.88 1.01
CA LYS A 37 -4.90 2.98 2.25
C LYS A 37 -4.64 1.77 3.16
N ARG A 38 -4.88 0.56 2.66
CA ARG A 38 -4.65 -0.68 3.42
C ARG A 38 -3.21 -0.82 3.88
N PHE A 39 -2.26 -0.49 3.00
CA PHE A 39 -0.86 -0.50 3.34
C PHE A 39 -0.54 0.41 4.54
N ARG A 40 -1.03 1.65 4.53
CA ARG A 40 -0.81 2.56 5.67
C ARG A 40 -1.50 2.09 6.95
N GLU A 41 -2.64 1.41 6.84
CA GLU A 41 -3.39 0.89 7.99
C GLU A 41 -2.83 -0.44 8.51
N SER A 42 -1.98 -1.11 7.72
CA SER A 42 -1.41 -2.41 8.07
C SER A 42 -0.44 -2.35 9.25
N GLU A 43 -0.42 -3.44 10.02
CA GLU A 43 0.51 -3.63 11.14
C GLU A 43 1.98 -3.54 10.68
N GLU A 44 2.33 -4.13 9.52
CA GLU A 44 3.69 -4.08 8.99
C GLU A 44 4.18 -2.64 8.76
N TYR A 45 3.31 -1.75 8.27
CA TYR A 45 3.64 -0.35 8.07
C TYR A 45 3.73 0.39 9.41
N GLN A 46 2.74 0.20 10.27
CA GLN A 46 2.65 0.89 11.57
C GLN A 46 3.83 0.54 12.47
N MET A 47 4.20 -0.75 12.54
CA MET A 47 5.37 -1.19 13.31
C MET A 47 6.67 -0.61 12.75
N ALA A 48 6.88 -0.70 11.43
CA ALA A 48 8.12 -0.24 10.82
C ALA A 48 8.31 1.28 10.97
N TRP A 49 7.24 2.07 10.90
CA TRP A 49 7.31 3.50 11.17
C TRP A 49 7.34 3.86 12.66
N GLY A 50 6.76 3.02 13.52
CA GLY A 50 6.73 3.24 14.96
C GLY A 50 8.13 3.38 15.57
N GLU A 51 9.07 2.53 15.19
CA GLU A 51 10.47 2.62 15.62
C GLU A 51 11.12 3.95 15.25
N VAL A 52 10.91 4.39 14.00
CA VAL A 52 11.45 5.65 13.48
C VAL A 52 10.84 6.86 14.17
N PHE A 53 9.53 6.83 14.44
CA PHE A 53 8.87 7.91 15.19
C PHE A 53 9.32 7.97 16.65
N ASN A 54 9.52 6.83 17.31
CA ASN A 54 10.04 6.78 18.68
C ASN A 54 11.45 7.41 18.74
N ALA A 55 12.33 7.04 17.80
CA ALA A 55 13.65 7.64 17.69
C ALA A 55 13.60 9.17 17.44
N ALA A 56 12.63 9.65 16.67
CA ALA A 56 12.41 11.08 16.45
C ALA A 56 11.99 11.80 17.73
N LEU A 57 11.12 11.19 18.54
CA LEU A 57 10.68 11.73 19.82
C LEU A 57 11.85 11.83 20.80
N ASP A 58 12.66 10.80 20.92
CA ASP A 58 13.87 10.81 21.76
C ASP A 58 14.87 11.89 21.28
N ALA A 59 15.05 12.03 19.97
CA ALA A 59 15.94 13.04 19.40
C ALA A 59 15.45 14.46 19.71
N GLY A 60 14.14 14.70 19.58
CA GLY A 60 13.50 15.96 19.93
C GLY A 60 13.60 16.28 21.42
N TRP A 61 13.35 15.28 22.27
CA TRP A 61 13.49 15.41 23.72
C TRP A 61 14.93 15.77 24.11
N LEU A 62 15.94 15.05 23.59
CA LEU A 62 17.35 15.34 23.86
C LEU A 62 17.74 16.75 23.40
N ALA A 63 17.29 17.16 22.20
CA ALA A 63 17.55 18.49 21.67
C ALA A 63 16.97 19.57 22.59
N GLY A 64 15.74 19.38 23.08
CA GLY A 64 15.11 20.26 24.06
C GLY A 64 15.81 20.25 25.41
N LEU A 65 16.32 19.10 25.85
CA LEU A 65 17.02 18.96 27.12
C LEU A 65 18.31 19.77 27.17
N LYS A 66 19.06 19.79 26.06
CA LYS A 66 20.30 20.55 25.87
C LYS A 66 20.10 22.08 25.88
N LEU A 67 18.87 22.56 25.72
CA LEU A 67 18.59 23.99 25.78
C LEU A 67 18.68 24.48 27.22
N GLY A 68 19.70 25.31 27.50
CA GLY A 68 19.87 25.98 28.79
C GLY A 68 20.33 25.09 29.95
N ARG A 69 20.87 23.89 29.67
CA ARG A 69 21.45 22.97 30.65
C ARG A 69 22.90 22.64 30.33
N SER A 70 23.70 22.31 31.33
CA SER A 70 25.07 21.83 31.13
C SER A 70 25.10 20.38 30.64
N GLU A 71 26.24 19.93 30.12
CA GLU A 71 26.39 18.55 29.65
C GLU A 71 26.27 17.54 30.80
N GLU A 72 26.73 17.88 32.01
CA GLU A 72 26.61 17.04 33.20
C GLU A 72 25.15 16.87 33.63
N GLU A 73 24.37 17.96 33.59
CA GLU A 73 22.94 17.91 33.87
C GLU A 73 22.22 17.04 32.84
N VAL A 74 22.54 17.21 31.55
CA VAL A 74 21.99 16.40 30.45
C VAL A 74 22.29 14.92 30.66
N ALA A 75 23.54 14.57 30.99
CA ALA A 75 23.94 13.19 31.24
C ALA A 75 23.21 12.58 32.44
N ALA A 76 22.99 13.34 33.52
CA ALA A 76 22.23 12.88 34.67
C ALA A 76 20.76 12.57 34.33
N TYR A 77 20.11 13.40 33.50
CA TYR A 77 18.75 13.16 33.02
C TYR A 77 18.65 11.94 32.10
N ILE A 78 19.62 11.75 31.20
CA ILE A 78 19.67 10.57 30.34
C ILE A 78 19.85 9.30 31.18
N ALA A 79 20.77 9.31 32.14
CA ALA A 79 21.04 8.17 33.02
C ALA A 79 19.83 7.79 33.88
N GLY A 80 18.95 8.75 34.19
CA GLY A 80 17.70 8.51 34.94
C GLY A 80 16.52 8.05 34.08
N ASN A 81 16.66 7.97 32.75
CA ASN A 81 15.59 7.55 31.85
C ASN A 81 15.91 6.20 31.21
N GLU A 82 15.36 5.12 31.80
CA GLU A 82 15.58 3.74 31.36
C GLU A 82 15.05 3.45 29.94
N ASN A 83 14.13 4.27 29.42
CA ASN A 83 13.52 4.08 28.11
C ASN A 83 14.18 4.92 27.00
N PHE A 84 15.17 5.75 27.34
CA PHE A 84 15.83 6.61 26.36
C PHE A 84 16.87 5.84 25.56
N ASP A 85 16.71 5.80 24.23
CA ASP A 85 17.66 5.12 23.35
C ASP A 85 18.56 6.13 22.61
N MET A 86 19.75 6.36 23.17
CA MET A 86 20.77 7.22 22.55
C MET A 86 21.24 6.69 21.19
N ALA A 87 21.26 5.37 20.98
CA ALA A 87 21.66 4.79 19.71
C ALA A 87 20.60 5.03 18.63
N ALA A 88 19.32 4.91 18.99
CA ALA A 88 18.21 5.25 18.09
C ALA A 88 18.25 6.73 17.68
N VAL A 89 18.54 7.66 18.61
CA VAL A 89 18.69 9.09 18.30
C VAL A 89 19.81 9.35 17.29
N GLN A 90 20.96 8.68 17.46
CA GLN A 90 22.10 8.85 16.56
C GLN A 90 21.82 8.32 15.15
N ASN A 91 21.06 7.22 15.07
CA ASN A 91 20.77 6.55 13.81
C ASN A 91 19.43 6.98 13.17
N PHE A 92 18.63 7.79 13.86
CA PHE A 92 17.27 8.18 13.45
C PHE A 92 17.21 8.61 11.98
N ARG A 93 18.13 9.48 11.57
CA ARG A 93 18.10 10.01 10.19
C ARG A 93 18.34 8.92 9.15
N ALA A 94 19.29 8.04 9.41
CA ALA A 94 19.57 6.90 8.53
C ALA A 94 18.38 5.94 8.47
N ALA A 95 17.79 5.62 9.61
CA ALA A 95 16.60 4.76 9.69
C ALA A 95 15.39 5.38 8.96
N TYR A 96 15.18 6.69 9.09
CA TYR A 96 14.15 7.43 8.36
C TYR A 96 14.34 7.36 6.84
N ASP A 97 15.56 7.58 6.36
CA ASP A 97 15.84 7.53 4.92
C ASP A 97 15.72 6.09 4.37
N GLU A 98 16.10 5.08 5.16
CA GLU A 98 15.96 3.66 4.80
C GLU A 98 14.49 3.20 4.68
N MET A 99 13.56 3.83 5.41
CA MET A 99 12.12 3.51 5.31
C MET A 99 11.56 3.68 3.90
N PHE A 100 12.12 4.57 3.08
CA PHE A 100 11.68 4.76 1.69
C PHE A 100 12.22 3.69 0.75
N LEU A 101 13.23 2.92 1.16
CA LEU A 101 13.83 1.83 0.40
C LEU A 101 13.38 0.46 0.89
N ARG A 102 12.79 0.39 2.09
CA ARG A 102 12.35 -0.85 2.71
C ARG A 102 11.32 -1.58 1.83
N PRO A 103 11.55 -2.86 1.50
CA PRO A 103 10.54 -3.67 0.86
C PRO A 103 9.42 -4.00 1.85
N PHE A 104 8.18 -3.89 1.38
CA PHE A 104 7.00 -4.26 2.16
C PHE A 104 6.30 -5.46 1.52
N PRO A 105 6.21 -6.61 2.23
CA PRO A 105 5.63 -7.83 1.69
C PRO A 105 4.22 -7.67 1.10
N TYR A 106 3.37 -6.81 1.69
CA TYR A 106 2.06 -6.51 1.10
C TYR A 106 2.19 -5.86 -0.28
N ILE A 107 3.03 -4.84 -0.41
CA ILE A 107 3.25 -4.11 -1.66
C ILE A 107 3.86 -5.03 -2.73
N GLU A 108 4.80 -5.90 -2.35
CA GLU A 108 5.40 -6.88 -3.26
C GLU A 108 4.38 -7.88 -3.79
N ARG A 109 3.48 -8.38 -2.93
CA ARG A 109 2.39 -9.29 -3.34
C ARG A 109 1.43 -8.62 -4.31
N VAL A 110 1.05 -7.37 -4.07
CA VAL A 110 0.21 -6.61 -5.00
C VAL A 110 0.94 -6.37 -6.33
N ALA A 111 2.20 -5.92 -6.29
CA ALA A 111 2.98 -5.63 -7.49
C ALA A 111 3.24 -6.86 -8.36
N SER A 112 3.47 -8.03 -7.75
CA SER A 112 3.64 -9.30 -8.44
C SER A 112 2.35 -9.88 -9.02
N SER A 113 1.19 -9.35 -8.63
CA SER A 113 -0.14 -9.83 -9.02
C SER A 113 -0.72 -9.14 -10.26
N PHE A 114 0.11 -8.49 -11.08
CA PHE A 114 -0.32 -7.72 -12.26
C PHE A 114 -1.07 -8.52 -13.34
N ARG A 115 -1.00 -9.86 -13.29
CA ARG A 115 -1.72 -10.76 -14.22
C ARG A 115 -3.11 -11.16 -13.74
N LEU A 116 -3.45 -10.87 -12.48
CA LEU A 116 -4.73 -11.24 -11.92
C LEU A 116 -5.84 -10.26 -12.34
N PRO A 117 -7.09 -10.73 -12.47
CA PRO A 117 -8.26 -9.86 -12.55
C PRO A 117 -8.30 -8.86 -11.39
N LEU A 118 -8.85 -7.66 -11.62
CA LEU A 118 -8.90 -6.60 -10.59
C LEU A 118 -9.54 -7.10 -9.28
N ALA A 119 -10.63 -7.86 -9.36
CA ALA A 119 -11.31 -8.39 -8.18
C ALA A 119 -10.36 -9.25 -7.31
N ASP A 120 -9.52 -10.05 -7.93
CA ASP A 120 -8.56 -10.91 -7.25
C ASP A 120 -7.41 -10.10 -6.64
N VAL A 121 -6.93 -9.06 -7.35
CA VAL A 121 -5.93 -8.13 -6.79
C VAL A 121 -6.50 -7.38 -5.59
N MET A 122 -7.77 -6.97 -5.65
CA MET A 122 -8.46 -6.29 -4.56
C MET A 122 -8.72 -7.19 -3.34
N ASN A 123 -8.60 -8.51 -3.48
CA ASN A 123 -8.66 -9.47 -2.37
C ASN A 123 -7.30 -9.71 -1.69
N ILE A 124 -6.22 -9.12 -2.22
CA ILE A 124 -4.92 -9.15 -1.55
C ILE A 124 -4.97 -8.16 -0.38
N LEU A 125 -4.83 -8.70 0.83
CA LEU A 125 -4.82 -7.95 2.09
C LEU A 125 -3.43 -7.99 2.74
N PRO A 126 -3.05 -6.98 3.53
CA PRO A 126 -1.90 -7.03 4.43
C PRO A 126 -1.97 -8.26 5.36
N ALA A 127 -0.82 -8.68 5.89
CA ALA A 127 -0.79 -9.80 6.82
C ALA A 127 -1.61 -9.48 8.08
N GLY A 128 -2.36 -10.47 8.59
CA GLY A 128 -3.21 -10.30 9.77
C GLY A 128 -4.60 -9.70 9.51
N GLU A 129 -4.87 -9.20 8.29
CA GLU A 129 -6.21 -8.76 7.89
C GLU A 129 -7.00 -9.91 7.27
N GLU A 130 -8.15 -10.24 7.85
CA GLU A 130 -9.13 -11.13 7.24
C GLU A 130 -10.14 -10.34 6.42
N ASN A 131 -10.56 -10.92 5.29
CA ASN A 131 -11.76 -10.44 4.60
C ASN A 131 -12.95 -10.68 5.54
N THR A 132 -13.45 -9.63 6.19
CA THR A 132 -14.80 -9.70 6.76
C THR A 132 -15.74 -9.87 5.56
N VAL A 133 -16.22 -11.10 5.34
CA VAL A 133 -17.18 -11.43 4.28
C VAL A 133 -18.50 -10.74 4.61
N GLY A 134 -18.61 -9.47 4.25
CA GLY A 134 -19.78 -8.63 4.44
C GLY A 134 -20.48 -8.38 3.11
N ALA A 135 -21.48 -9.23 2.84
CA ALA A 135 -22.64 -8.97 1.99
C ALA A 135 -22.42 -8.34 0.60
N GLY A 136 -22.56 -9.18 -0.44
CA GLY A 136 -23.09 -8.73 -1.73
C GLY A 136 -22.21 -8.96 -2.94
N ALA A 137 -22.12 -10.21 -3.39
CA ALA A 137 -22.03 -10.54 -4.81
C ALA A 137 -22.39 -12.02 -5.02
N SER A 138 -23.65 -12.39 -4.73
CA SER A 138 -24.23 -13.53 -5.43
C SER A 138 -24.35 -13.14 -6.90
N GLY A 139 -23.34 -13.49 -7.69
CA GLY A 139 -23.43 -13.50 -9.14
C GLY A 139 -24.32 -14.65 -9.59
N GLN A 140 -25.63 -14.52 -9.38
CA GLN A 140 -26.60 -15.29 -10.15
C GLN A 140 -26.69 -14.63 -11.54
N ASN A 141 -26.17 -15.33 -12.53
CA ASN A 141 -26.31 -14.98 -13.95
C ASN A 141 -27.80 -14.83 -14.31
N PRO A 142 -28.18 -13.81 -15.10
CA PRO A 142 -29.54 -13.69 -15.63
C PRO A 142 -29.66 -14.45 -16.96
N SER A 143 -29.97 -15.75 -16.87
CA SER A 143 -30.53 -16.59 -17.95
C SER A 143 -31.26 -17.73 -17.21
N ASP A 144 -32.56 -17.96 -17.28
CA ASP A 144 -33.43 -18.01 -18.45
C ASP A 144 -34.85 -17.56 -18.10
N GLN A 145 -35.44 -16.75 -18.98
CA GLN A 145 -36.88 -16.58 -19.07
C GLN A 145 -37.43 -17.71 -19.94
N THR A 146 -38.36 -18.51 -19.42
CA THR A 146 -39.36 -19.19 -20.23
C THR A 146 -40.72 -18.57 -19.87
N PRO A 147 -41.45 -17.96 -20.82
CA PRO A 147 -42.80 -17.49 -20.57
C PRO A 147 -43.75 -18.70 -20.58
N GLN A 148 -44.51 -18.89 -19.50
CA GLN A 148 -45.77 -19.62 -19.56
C GLN A 148 -46.89 -18.62 -19.80
N ASP A 149 -47.63 -18.85 -20.88
CA ASP A 149 -48.87 -18.19 -21.26
C ASP A 149 -49.99 -19.25 -21.23
N PRO A 150 -51.27 -18.86 -21.22
CA PRO A 150 -52.14 -18.78 -20.04
C PRO A 150 -52.87 -20.08 -19.66
#